data_AF-A0A699X5P6-F1
#
_entry.id   AF-A0A699X5P6-F1
#
_cell.length_a   1.000
_cell.length_b   1.000
_cell.length_c   1.000
_cell.angle_alpha   90.00
_cell.angle_beta   90.00
_cell.angle_gamma   90.00
#
_symmetry.space_group_name_H-M   'P 1'
#
loop_
_entity.id
_entity.type
_entity.pdbx_description
1 polymer ?
#
loop_
_entity_poly.entity_id
_entity_poly.type
_entity_poly.pdbx_seq_one_letter_code
_entity_poly.pdbx_strand_id
1 'polypeptide(L)'
;VGLHQGSAISPYLFTLILEELSREIHGSIPWCMIFADDIVLIAESAEGLNIRIEKQREALEYNGLRVSREKMEYFRCDFGRYE
;
A
#
# COMPACT_ATOMS: atom_id res chain seq x y z
N VAL A 1 17.47 8.42 8.05
CA VAL A 1 18.33 7.28 7.62
C VAL A 1 17.63 6.63 6.45
N GLY A 2 18.35 6.31 5.36
CA GLY A 2 17.76 5.74 4.16
C GLY A 2 18.64 4.63 3.61
N LEU A 3 18.04 3.71 2.85
CA LEU A 3 18.77 2.66 2.17
C LEU A 3 19.57 3.25 1.00
N HIS A 4 20.73 2.65 0.69
CA HIS A 4 21.56 3.11 -0.42
C HIS A 4 20.89 2.78 -1.76
N GLN A 5 20.58 3.80 -2.55
CA GLN A 5 20.07 3.64 -3.92
C GLN A 5 21.18 3.07 -4.82
N GLY A 6 20.91 1.93 -5.47
CA GLY A 6 21.90 1.22 -6.30
C GLY A 6 22.53 -0.01 -5.61
N SER A 7 22.26 -0.24 -4.32
CA SER A 7 22.58 -1.52 -3.69
C SER A 7 21.57 -2.60 -4.11
N ALA A 8 22.09 -3.78 -4.47
CA ALA A 8 21.26 -4.94 -4.81
C ALA A 8 20.41 -5.46 -3.63
N ILE A 9 20.79 -5.12 -2.38
CA ILE A 9 20.12 -5.60 -1.16
C ILE A 9 19.04 -4.63 -0.70
N SER A 10 19.16 -3.33 -1.04
CA SER A 10 18.21 -2.30 -0.61
C SER A 10 16.75 -2.60 -0.99
N PRO A 11 16.42 -3.07 -2.22
CA PRO A 11 15.03 -3.40 -2.56
C PRO A 11 14.46 -4.49 -1.66
N TYR A 12 15.23 -5.54 -1.38
CA TYR A 12 14.80 -6.64 -0.53
C TYR A 12 14.51 -6.20 0.91
N LEU A 13 15.43 -5.42 1.49
CA LEU A 13 15.24 -4.89 2.84
C LEU A 13 14.02 -3.95 2.92
N PHE A 14 13.81 -3.14 1.88
CA PHE A 14 12.67 -2.24 1.82
C PHE A 14 11.35 -3.00 1.74
N THR A 15 11.26 -4.05 0.90
CA THR A 15 10.07 -4.91 0.84
C THR A 15 9.79 -5.60 2.16
N LEU A 16 10.80 -6.15 2.85
CA LEU A 16 10.61 -6.79 4.16
C LEU A 16 10.07 -5.80 5.22
N ILE A 17 10.61 -4.58 5.24
CA ILE A 17 10.13 -3.54 6.16
C ILE A 17 8.69 -3.19 5.82
N LEU A 18 8.36 -2.97 4.54
CA LEU A 18 7.00 -2.65 4.13
C LEU A 18 6.02 -3.78 4.45
N GLU A 19 6.38 -5.04 4.22
CA GLU A 19 5.57 -6.21 4.59
C GLU A 19 5.29 -6.26 6.10
N GLU A 20 6.29 -5.96 6.94
CA GLU A 20 6.13 -5.94 8.40
C GLU A 20 5.22 -4.78 8.85
N LEU A 21 5.47 -3.57 8.34
CA LEU A 21 4.71 -2.37 8.70
C LEU A 21 3.25 -2.44 8.25
N SER A 22 3.02 -3.11 7.14
CA SER A 22 1.70 -3.29 6.56
C SER A 22 0.96 -4.52 7.12
N ARG A 23 1.65 -5.43 7.82
CA ARG A 23 1.09 -6.68 8.36
C ARG A 23 -0.09 -6.48 9.31
N GLU A 24 -0.11 -5.38 10.07
CA GLU A 24 -1.23 -5.04 10.97
C GLU A 24 -2.44 -4.43 10.24
N ILE A 25 -2.27 -4.01 8.98
CA ILE A 25 -3.23 -3.25 8.20
C ILE A 25 -3.70 -4.04 6.96
N HIS A 26 -3.04 -5.16 6.67
CA HIS A 26 -3.33 -6.03 5.54
C HIS A 26 -4.69 -6.71 5.70
N GLY A 27 -5.64 -6.31 4.85
CA GLY A 27 -6.69 -7.22 4.43
C GLY A 27 -6.07 -8.35 3.60
N SER A 28 -6.58 -9.57 3.72
CA SER A 28 -6.15 -10.69 2.88
C SER A 28 -6.30 -10.38 1.39
N ILE A 29 -5.58 -11.08 0.52
CA ILE A 29 -5.82 -11.02 -0.94
C ILE A 29 -7.33 -11.22 -1.22
N PRO A 30 -7.96 -10.43 -2.12
CA PRO A 30 -7.37 -9.44 -3.04
C PRO A 30 -7.32 -8.00 -2.51
N TRP A 31 -7.62 -7.79 -1.24
CA TRP A 31 -7.93 -6.48 -0.67
C TRP A 31 -6.74 -5.53 -0.49
N CYS A 32 -5.52 -6.08 -0.44
CA CYS A 32 -4.25 -5.36 -0.32
C CYS A 32 -3.16 -6.10 -1.11
N MET A 33 -2.36 -5.37 -1.88
CA MET A 33 -1.17 -5.87 -2.58
C MET A 33 -0.02 -4.88 -2.44
N ILE A 34 1.21 -5.35 -2.22
CA ILE A 34 2.42 -4.51 -2.13
C ILE A 34 3.39 -4.94 -3.21
N PHE A 35 3.97 -3.95 -3.91
CA PHE A 35 5.05 -4.16 -4.86
C PHE A 35 6.07 -3.03 -4.77
N ALA A 36 7.31 -3.34 -4.40
CA ALA A 36 8.34 -2.32 -4.15
C ALA A 36 7.82 -1.20 -3.23
N ASP A 37 7.74 0.05 -3.67
CA ASP A 37 7.19 1.21 -2.95
C ASP A 37 5.69 1.46 -3.16
N ASP A 38 5.04 0.68 -4.02
CA ASP A 38 3.62 0.82 -4.32
C ASP A 38 2.74 -0.10 -3.46
N ILE A 39 1.64 0.46 -2.95
CA ILE A 39 0.61 -0.27 -2.19
C ILE A 39 -0.72 -0.08 -2.92
N VAL A 40 -1.35 -1.20 -3.29
CA VAL A 40 -2.66 -1.23 -3.94
C VAL A 40 -3.71 -1.66 -2.93
N LEU A 41 -4.73 -0.83 -2.76
CA LEU A 41 -5.88 -1.08 -1.88
C LEU A 41 -7.15 -1.22 -2.72
N ILE A 42 -7.91 -2.28 -2.47
CA ILE A 42 -9.18 -2.54 -3.16
C ILE A 42 -10.31 -2.43 -2.13
N ALA A 43 -11.44 -1.83 -2.46
CA ALA A 43 -12.64 -1.88 -1.62
C ALA A 43 -13.90 -1.85 -2.48
N GLU A 44 -15.01 -2.34 -1.93
CA GLU A 44 -16.30 -2.38 -2.62
C GLU A 44 -16.98 -1.00 -2.69
N SER A 45 -16.58 -0.08 -1.81
CA SER A 45 -17.12 1.27 -1.77
C SER A 45 -16.01 2.32 -1.64
N ALA A 46 -16.28 3.52 -2.14
CA ALA A 46 -15.36 4.65 -2.00
C ALA A 46 -15.09 4.99 -0.53
N GLU A 47 -16.10 4.85 0.33
CA GLU A 47 -15.95 5.09 1.77
C GLU A 47 -15.08 4.03 2.45
N GLY A 48 -15.28 2.76 2.10
CA GLY A 48 -14.40 1.67 2.56
C GLY A 48 -12.96 1.84 2.07
N LEU A 49 -12.77 2.35 0.85
CA LEU A 49 -11.45 2.66 0.31
C LEU A 49 -10.77 3.79 1.09
N ASN A 50 -11.49 4.89 1.35
CA ASN A 50 -10.97 6.04 2.11
C ASN A 50 -10.55 5.65 3.53
N ILE A 51 -11.35 4.83 4.22
CA ILE A 51 -11.01 4.32 5.56
C ILE A 51 -9.69 3.52 5.51
N ARG A 52 -9.48 2.71 4.48
CA ARG A 52 -8.25 1.91 4.33
C ARG A 52 -7.05 2.77 4.00
N ILE A 53 -7.21 3.73 3.09
CA ILE A 53 -6.15 4.70 2.75
C ILE A 53 -5.68 5.43 4.00
N GLU A 54 -6.61 5.92 4.83
CA GLU A 54 -6.23 6.68 6.02
C GLU A 54 -5.53 5.80 7.07
N LYS A 55 -6.02 4.59 7.31
CA LYS A 55 -5.35 3.63 8.20
C LYS A 55 -3.93 3.29 7.75
N GLN A 56 -3.74 3.05 6.45
CA GLN A 56 -2.43 2.78 5.87
C GLN A 56 -1.51 4.00 6.02
N ARG A 57 -2.02 5.19 5.72
CA ARG A 57 -1.28 6.45 5.86
C ARG A 57 -0.81 6.66 7.30
N GLU A 58 -1.71 6.55 8.27
CA GLU A 58 -1.40 6.75 9.69
C GLU A 58 -0.30 5.79 10.18
N ALA A 59 -0.41 4.51 9.84
CA ALA A 59 0.57 3.53 10.29
C ALA A 59 1.93 3.68 9.59
N LEU A 60 1.96 3.99 8.28
CA LEU A 60 3.21 4.24 7.58
C LEU A 60 3.90 5.49 8.12
N GLU A 61 3.14 6.57 8.36
CA GLU A 61 3.67 7.81 8.96
C GLU A 61 4.12 7.63 10.40
N TYR A 62 3.39 6.84 11.20
CA TYR A 62 3.80 6.47 12.55
C TYR A 62 5.16 5.76 12.56
N ASN A 63 5.45 4.96 11.53
CA ASN A 63 6.71 4.26 11.35
C ASN A 63 7.77 5.07 10.56
N GLY A 64 7.53 6.36 10.35
CA GLY A 64 8.51 7.28 9.76
C GLY A 64 8.61 7.22 8.23
N LEU A 65 7.68 6.53 7.57
CA LEU A 65 7.52 6.59 6.11
C LEU A 65 6.61 7.76 5.72
N ARG A 66 6.75 8.24 4.49
CA ARG A 66 5.89 9.33 3.97
C ARG A 66 5.09 8.84 2.79
N VAL A 67 3.77 8.92 2.91
CA VAL A 67 2.86 8.62 1.79
C VAL A 67 2.77 9.83 0.87
N SER A 68 2.98 9.62 -0.43
CA SER A 68 2.82 10.67 -1.44
C SER A 68 1.37 10.72 -1.92
N ARG A 69 0.65 11.78 -1.57
CA ARG A 69 -0.71 12.01 -2.08
C ARG A 69 -0.74 12.37 -3.56
N GLU A 70 0.33 13.00 -4.06
CA GLU A 70 0.45 13.43 -5.46
C GLU A 70 0.58 12.25 -6.43
N LYS A 71 1.19 11.15 -5.97
CA LYS A 71 1.35 9.92 -6.75
C LYS A 71 0.18 8.94 -6.59
N MET A 72 -0.81 9.28 -5.77
CA MET A 72 -1.88 8.35 -5.46
C MET A 72 -2.92 8.34 -6.57
N GLU A 73 -3.17 7.17 -7.14
CA GLU A 73 -4.14 6.98 -8.22
C GLU A 73 -5.37 6.21 -7.73
N TYR A 74 -6.55 6.61 -8.21
CA TYR A 74 -7.81 5.96 -7.90
C TYR A 74 -8.35 5.27 -9.16
N PHE A 75 -8.58 3.96 -9.05
CA PHE A 75 -9.18 3.18 -10.12
C PHE A 75 -10.56 2.68 -9.68
N ARG A 76 -11.57 2.96 -10.51
CA ARG A 76 -12.90 2.34 -10.38
C ARG A 76 -12.97 1.20 -11.38
N CYS A 77 -13.09 -0.03 -10.87
CA CYS A 77 -13.36 -1.20 -11.70
C CYS A 77 -14.86 -1.53 -11.63
N ASP A 78 -15.51 -1.56 -12.78
CA ASP A 78 -16.85 -2.12 -12.92
C ASP A 78 -16.70 -3.52 -13.52
N PHE A 79 -16.59 -4.52 -12.64
CA PHE A 79 -16.60 -5.91 -13.06
C PHE A 79 -18.04 -6.28 -13.37
N GLY A 80 -18.51 -5.87 -14.55
CA GLY A 80 -19.81 -6.31 -15.06
C GLY A 80 -19.93 -7.82 -14.94
N ARG A 81 -21.09 -8.32 -14.49
CA ARG A 81 -21.38 -9.75 -14.51
C ARG A 81 -21.24 -10.22 -15.95
N TYR A 82 -20.28 -11.10 -16.21
CA TYR A 82 -20.32 -11.92 -17.41
C TYR A 82 -21.56 -12.81 -17.29
N GLU A 83 -22.64 -12.43 -17.98
CA GLU A 83 -23.74 -13.33 -18.32
C GLU A 83 -23.41 -14.10 -19.60
#